data_AF-A0A8H9FTV9-F1
#
_entry.id   AF-A0A8H9FTV9-F1
#
_cell.length_a   1.000
_cell.length_b   1.000
_cell.length_c   1.000
_cell.angle_alpha   90.00
_cell.angle_beta   90.00
_cell.angle_gamma   90.00
#
_symmetry.space_group_name_H-M   'P 1'
#
loop_
_entity.id
_entity.type
_entity.pdbx_description
1 polymer ?
#
loop_
_entity_poly.entity_id
_entity_poly.type
_entity_poly.pdbx_seq_one_letter_code
_entity_poly.pdbx_strand_id
1 'polypeptide(L)'
;MRAALTETEHDLMPGSDPTDEPADQRAVVLAAAHRCVDLLVRTAILDDDGDPTWPAWETGPEGAIGVVAGRRSLYDGDAGVVWSLTHLGEALNRPDAVELAASGMRALLRSRPDEPDAPAGLLVGEAGVDLLRRGRASRGWSDGSDLTDGLAGILLSLARARHHEEHAAAVVAELRHRARVEPWGRSWPDHRLGGASARPLCGLAHGASGIVWALAEAAAAWPRLASSALELAAEGLEWEATWSEPVRGGWPDLREDGVSWPDLWCHGSAGAGAVRLRLLELVDAGLDVPWSVETTRAEAEMAVQRCGRAMGDAADRAVEGGAGAVVAGWTLCHGAGGPAGLVALAADVLGVPEHRDEALSAAAAFVASAPTDPELWPSGLRGADGDVSLATGVAGTAVLLTDLAVPGVVPSLPLLGAGGVRGTR
;
A
#
# COMPACT_ATOMS: atom_id res chain seq x y z
N MET A 1 -58.58 54.27 -13.98
CA MET A 1 -57.16 54.60 -13.72
C MET A 1 -56.47 53.28 -13.38
N ARG A 2 -55.56 52.81 -14.25
CA ARG A 2 -54.40 51.88 -14.08
C ARG A 2 -54.43 50.87 -12.91
N ALA A 3 -53.95 49.63 -12.94
CA ALA A 3 -53.19 48.74 -13.85
C ALA A 3 -52.91 47.48 -12.96
N ALA A 4 -53.15 46.25 -13.41
CA ALA A 4 -52.18 45.32 -14.02
C ALA A 4 -51.19 44.64 -13.05
N LEU A 5 -51.27 43.29 -13.02
CA LEU A 5 -50.20 42.26 -12.92
C LEU A 5 -49.43 42.19 -11.57
N THR A 6 -49.02 41.04 -11.03
CA THR A 6 -48.44 39.82 -11.64
C THR A 6 -48.60 38.60 -10.71
N GLU A 7 -48.88 37.44 -11.30
CA GLU A 7 -48.54 36.11 -10.78
C GLU A 7 -47.01 36.00 -10.61
N THR A 8 -46.55 35.22 -9.65
CA THR A 8 -45.15 34.74 -9.63
C THR A 8 -45.17 33.27 -9.28
N GLU A 9 -45.00 32.45 -10.32
CA GLU A 9 -44.61 31.05 -10.24
C GLU A 9 -43.32 30.95 -9.43
N HIS A 10 -43.34 30.17 -8.36
CA HIS A 10 -42.13 29.72 -7.69
C HIS A 10 -41.65 28.48 -8.44
N ASP A 11 -40.64 28.70 -9.27
CA ASP A 11 -39.86 27.72 -10.01
C ASP A 11 -39.23 26.72 -9.02
N LEU A 12 -39.71 25.48 -9.04
CA LEU A 12 -39.11 24.36 -8.31
C LEU A 12 -37.86 23.92 -9.09
N MET A 13 -36.70 24.40 -8.64
CA MET A 13 -35.43 23.78 -9.02
C MET A 13 -35.42 22.31 -8.57
N PRO A 14 -35.02 21.36 -9.43
CA PRO A 14 -34.84 19.98 -8.99
C PRO A 14 -33.62 19.95 -8.06
N GLY A 15 -33.87 19.81 -6.76
CA GLY A 15 -32.85 19.36 -5.82
C GLY A 15 -32.44 17.94 -6.20
N SER A 16 -31.14 17.71 -6.36
CA SER A 16 -30.56 16.37 -6.45
C SER A 16 -31.01 15.54 -5.25
N ASP A 17 -31.55 14.35 -5.51
CA ASP A 17 -31.97 13.42 -4.46
C ASP A 17 -30.71 12.97 -3.69
N PRO A 18 -30.63 13.10 -2.34
CA PRO A 18 -29.47 12.65 -1.57
C PRO A 18 -29.13 11.16 -1.74
N THR A 19 -29.99 10.36 -2.38
CA THR A 19 -29.67 8.98 -2.78
C THR A 19 -28.74 8.87 -3.99
N ASP A 20 -28.60 9.91 -4.81
CA ASP A 20 -27.79 9.90 -6.04
C ASP A 20 -26.33 10.30 -5.79
N GLU A 21 -26.05 11.00 -4.69
CA GLU A 21 -24.72 11.53 -4.37
C GLU A 21 -23.63 10.44 -4.26
N PRO A 22 -23.84 9.29 -3.58
CA PRO A 22 -22.85 8.22 -3.57
C PRO A 22 -22.67 7.52 -4.93
N ALA A 23 -23.72 7.49 -5.77
CA ALA A 23 -23.64 6.89 -7.10
C ALA A 23 -22.82 7.77 -8.06
N ASP A 24 -22.99 9.10 -7.97
CA ASP A 24 -22.22 10.08 -8.73
C ASP A 24 -20.74 10.08 -8.33
N GLN A 25 -20.46 10.07 -7.02
CA GLN A 25 -19.08 9.97 -6.50
C GLN A 25 -18.34 8.72 -7.00
N ARG A 26 -19.00 7.54 -6.97
CA ARG A 26 -18.41 6.31 -7.51
C ARG A 26 -18.09 6.44 -8.99
N ALA A 27 -18.98 7.03 -9.79
CA ALA A 27 -18.75 7.23 -11.21
C ALA A 27 -17.56 8.17 -11.48
N VAL A 28 -17.45 9.27 -10.73
CA VAL A 28 -16.34 10.22 -10.83
C VAL A 28 -15.00 9.57 -10.48
N VAL A 29 -14.96 8.83 -9.36
CA VAL A 29 -13.75 8.12 -8.90
C VAL A 29 -13.35 7.01 -9.88
N LEU A 30 -14.31 6.25 -10.40
CA LEU A 30 -14.07 5.22 -11.40
C LEU A 30 -13.53 5.81 -12.71
N ALA A 31 -14.11 6.91 -13.18
CA ALA A 31 -13.63 7.62 -14.37
C ALA A 31 -12.18 8.12 -14.18
N ALA A 32 -11.83 8.57 -12.97
CA ALA A 32 -10.45 8.91 -12.63
C ALA A 32 -9.50 7.70 -12.70
N ALA A 33 -9.91 6.54 -12.18
CA ALA A 33 -9.12 5.31 -12.29
C ALA A 33 -8.84 4.92 -13.75
N HIS A 34 -9.82 5.05 -14.65
CA HIS A 34 -9.62 4.86 -16.09
C HIS A 34 -8.58 5.81 -16.68
N ARG A 35 -8.61 7.10 -16.31
CA ARG A 35 -7.61 8.08 -16.78
C ARG A 35 -6.20 7.74 -16.28
N CYS A 36 -6.08 7.22 -15.06
CA CYS A 36 -4.79 6.75 -14.54
C CYS A 36 -4.30 5.55 -15.37
N VAL A 37 -5.15 4.59 -15.71
CA VAL A 37 -4.79 3.48 -16.61
C VAL A 37 -4.37 3.99 -17.99
N ASP A 38 -5.05 5.00 -18.54
CA ASP A 38 -4.64 5.64 -19.81
C ASP A 38 -3.21 6.22 -19.72
N LEU A 39 -2.86 6.84 -18.58
CA LEU A 39 -1.52 7.33 -18.32
C LEU A 39 -0.49 6.18 -18.25
N LEU A 40 -0.80 5.08 -17.58
CA LEU A 40 0.10 3.91 -17.51
C LEU A 40 0.33 3.30 -18.90
N VAL A 41 -0.71 3.19 -19.72
CA VAL A 41 -0.61 2.62 -21.07
C VAL A 41 0.16 3.54 -22.00
N ARG A 42 -0.12 4.85 -21.99
CA ARG A 42 0.49 5.79 -22.93
C ARG A 42 1.97 6.11 -22.64
N THR A 43 2.42 5.93 -21.39
CA THR A 43 3.80 6.20 -20.98
C THR A 43 4.70 4.97 -20.99
N ALA A 44 4.15 3.81 -21.33
CA ALA A 44 4.97 2.62 -21.55
C ALA A 44 5.96 2.87 -22.70
N ILE A 45 7.24 2.68 -22.40
CA ILE A 45 8.33 2.71 -23.35
C ILE A 45 8.57 1.26 -23.79
N LEU A 46 8.45 0.99 -25.09
CA LEU A 46 8.71 -0.33 -25.64
C LEU A 46 10.15 -0.39 -26.16
N ASP A 47 10.87 -1.45 -25.83
CA ASP A 47 12.17 -1.74 -26.46
C ASP A 47 12.00 -2.39 -27.85
N ASP A 48 13.12 -2.77 -28.47
CA ASP A 48 13.15 -3.38 -29.81
C ASP A 48 12.42 -4.74 -29.86
N ASP A 49 12.33 -5.45 -28.73
CA ASP A 49 11.61 -6.72 -28.60
C ASP A 49 10.12 -6.52 -28.27
N GLY A 50 9.69 -5.26 -28.09
CA GLY A 50 8.33 -4.88 -27.71
C GLY A 50 8.04 -5.10 -26.22
N ASP A 51 9.08 -5.25 -25.39
CA ASP A 51 8.93 -5.37 -23.95
C ASP A 51 8.73 -3.97 -23.33
N PRO A 52 7.71 -3.80 -22.48
CA PRO A 52 7.42 -2.51 -21.88
C PRO A 52 8.27 -2.25 -20.64
N THR A 53 8.65 -0.99 -20.48
CA THR A 53 9.19 -0.41 -19.26
C THR A 53 8.60 0.98 -19.02
N TRP A 54 8.72 1.51 -17.81
CA TRP A 54 8.17 2.82 -17.46
C TRP A 54 9.23 3.77 -16.90
N PRO A 55 9.01 5.09 -17.05
CA PRO A 55 9.82 6.09 -16.35
C PRO A 55 9.74 5.87 -14.83
N ALA A 56 10.90 5.72 -14.22
CA ALA A 56 11.08 5.68 -12.78
C ALA A 56 12.00 6.82 -12.34
N TRP A 57 11.78 7.31 -11.14
CA TRP A 57 12.46 8.47 -10.61
C TRP A 57 13.54 8.05 -9.62
N GLU A 58 14.73 8.64 -9.75
CA GLU A 58 15.83 8.40 -8.83
C GLU A 58 16.25 9.70 -8.16
N THR A 59 16.37 9.67 -6.84
CA THR A 59 16.96 10.78 -6.09
C THR A 59 18.47 10.57 -6.04
N GLY A 60 19.20 11.38 -6.79
CA GLY A 60 20.65 11.46 -6.74
C GLY A 60 21.18 12.23 -5.52
N PRO A 61 22.52 12.35 -5.40
CA PRO A 61 23.16 13.14 -4.36
C PRO A 61 22.62 14.58 -4.33
N GLU A 62 22.48 15.15 -3.13
CA GLU A 62 21.97 16.52 -2.92
C GLU A 62 20.51 16.77 -3.38
N GLY A 63 19.73 15.69 -3.64
CA GLY A 63 18.32 15.80 -4.01
C GLY A 63 18.07 16.07 -5.49
N ALA A 64 19.09 15.90 -6.35
CA ALA A 64 18.90 15.91 -7.80
C ALA A 64 17.97 14.77 -8.20
N ILE A 65 17.07 15.01 -9.16
CA ILE A 65 16.10 14.02 -9.61
C ILE A 65 16.52 13.55 -11.01
N GLY A 66 16.79 12.26 -11.14
CA GLY A 66 17.03 11.58 -12.40
C GLY A 66 15.80 10.79 -12.85
N VAL A 67 15.70 10.56 -14.15
CA VAL A 67 14.72 9.64 -14.73
C VAL A 67 15.49 8.45 -15.29
N VAL A 68 15.10 7.26 -14.88
CA VAL A 68 15.59 5.98 -15.42
C VAL A 68 14.42 5.19 -16.00
N ALA A 69 14.75 4.18 -16.78
CA ALA A 69 13.81 3.16 -17.22
C ALA A 69 14.40 1.78 -16.91
N GLY A 70 13.56 0.76 -16.85
CA GLY A 70 13.95 -0.63 -16.58
C GLY A 70 14.10 -0.97 -15.10
N ARG A 71 13.60 -0.11 -14.19
CA ARG A 71 13.64 -0.39 -12.76
C ARG A 71 12.66 -1.51 -12.45
N ARG A 72 13.14 -2.62 -11.89
CA ARG A 72 12.34 -3.85 -11.71
C ARG A 72 11.49 -3.90 -10.44
N SER A 73 11.67 -2.94 -9.52
CA SER A 73 11.07 -2.98 -8.18
C SER A 73 9.54 -3.01 -8.22
N LEU A 74 8.94 -3.63 -7.21
CA LEU A 74 7.49 -3.56 -7.00
C LEU A 74 7.06 -2.17 -6.51
N TYR A 75 7.94 -1.50 -5.77
CA TYR A 75 7.66 -0.22 -5.13
C TYR A 75 7.55 0.93 -6.14
N ASP A 76 8.63 1.21 -6.87
CA ASP A 76 8.81 2.37 -7.73
C ASP A 76 9.20 2.00 -9.18
N GLY A 77 8.90 0.77 -9.60
CA GLY A 77 9.35 0.22 -10.87
C GLY A 77 8.29 -0.57 -11.63
N ASP A 78 8.75 -1.19 -12.71
CA ASP A 78 7.97 -1.93 -13.71
C ASP A 78 7.13 -3.04 -13.07
N ALA A 79 7.64 -3.75 -12.06
CA ALA A 79 6.84 -4.79 -11.40
C ALA A 79 5.62 -4.21 -10.69
N GLY A 80 5.73 -3.01 -10.11
CA GLY A 80 4.59 -2.32 -9.50
C GLY A 80 3.53 -1.91 -10.52
N VAL A 81 3.97 -1.39 -11.67
CA VAL A 81 3.07 -1.01 -12.77
C VAL A 81 2.40 -2.24 -13.36
N VAL A 82 3.16 -3.30 -13.65
CA VAL A 82 2.64 -4.57 -14.18
C VAL A 82 1.67 -5.23 -13.20
N TRP A 83 1.97 -5.24 -11.90
CA TRP A 83 1.05 -5.75 -10.88
C TRP A 83 -0.27 -4.98 -10.92
N SER A 84 -0.21 -3.65 -10.99
CA SER A 84 -1.41 -2.80 -11.04
C SER A 84 -2.23 -3.03 -12.30
N LEU A 85 -1.58 -3.03 -13.48
CA LEU A 85 -2.26 -3.25 -14.76
C LEU A 85 -2.87 -4.65 -14.87
N THR A 86 -2.28 -5.67 -14.22
CA THR A 86 -2.85 -7.02 -14.18
C THR A 86 -4.24 -7.00 -13.54
N HIS A 87 -4.38 -6.35 -12.39
CA HIS A 87 -5.68 -6.28 -11.70
C HIS A 87 -6.63 -5.27 -12.33
N LEU A 88 -6.12 -4.10 -12.72
CA LEU A 88 -6.93 -3.03 -13.31
C LEU A 88 -7.44 -3.40 -14.71
N GLY A 89 -6.63 -4.10 -15.51
CA GLY A 89 -6.99 -4.51 -16.86
C GLY A 89 -8.25 -5.37 -16.87
N GLU A 90 -8.30 -6.37 -15.99
CA GLU A 90 -9.46 -7.25 -15.84
C GLU A 90 -10.65 -6.51 -15.21
N ALA A 91 -10.42 -5.81 -14.10
CA ALA A 91 -11.46 -5.10 -13.35
C ALA A 91 -12.20 -4.02 -14.16
N LEU A 92 -11.47 -3.31 -15.01
CA LEU A 92 -11.98 -2.16 -15.77
C LEU A 92 -12.27 -2.51 -17.24
N ASN A 93 -12.19 -3.79 -17.64
CA ASN A 93 -12.36 -4.26 -19.01
C ASN A 93 -11.45 -3.52 -20.02
N ARG A 94 -10.16 -3.43 -19.71
CA ARG A 94 -9.14 -2.72 -20.49
C ARG A 94 -8.19 -3.72 -21.19
N PRO A 95 -8.51 -4.16 -22.43
CA PRO A 95 -7.71 -5.17 -23.13
C PRO A 95 -6.28 -4.71 -23.41
N ASP A 96 -6.09 -3.42 -23.66
CA ASP A 96 -4.77 -2.79 -23.82
C ASP A 96 -3.92 -2.91 -22.54
N ALA A 97 -4.51 -2.65 -21.37
CA ALA A 97 -3.85 -2.85 -20.08
C ALA A 97 -3.53 -4.33 -19.81
N VAL A 98 -4.44 -5.25 -20.15
CA VAL A 98 -4.21 -6.70 -20.00
C VAL A 98 -3.06 -7.17 -20.89
N GLU A 99 -3.03 -6.76 -22.16
CA GLU A 99 -1.96 -7.11 -23.10
C GLU A 99 -0.60 -6.57 -22.63
N LEU A 100 -0.58 -5.31 -22.20
CA LEU A 100 0.62 -4.64 -21.71
C LEU A 100 1.15 -5.28 -20.41
N ALA A 101 0.27 -5.57 -19.45
CA ALA A 101 0.62 -6.29 -18.22
C ALA A 101 1.20 -7.68 -18.51
N ALA A 102 0.57 -8.42 -19.42
CA ALA A 102 1.05 -9.74 -19.82
C ALA A 102 2.43 -9.66 -20.50
N SER A 103 2.67 -8.62 -21.31
CA SER A 103 3.98 -8.37 -21.92
C SER A 103 5.05 -8.05 -20.87
N GLY A 104 4.79 -7.06 -20.01
CA GLY A 104 5.72 -6.65 -18.95
C GLY A 104 6.04 -7.76 -17.97
N MET A 105 5.04 -8.57 -17.58
CA MET A 105 5.28 -9.75 -16.73
C MET A 105 6.22 -10.75 -17.43
N ARG A 106 6.01 -11.03 -18.73
CA ARG A 106 6.92 -11.91 -19.47
C ARG A 106 8.33 -11.32 -19.56
N ALA A 107 8.46 -10.02 -19.83
CA ALA A 107 9.74 -9.31 -19.88
C ALA A 107 10.50 -9.47 -18.57
N LEU A 108 9.88 -9.09 -17.44
CA LEU A 108 10.47 -9.18 -16.10
C LEU A 108 10.89 -10.61 -15.75
N LEU A 109 10.11 -11.61 -16.14
CA LEU A 109 10.45 -13.02 -15.88
C LEU A 109 11.58 -13.55 -16.78
N ARG A 110 11.70 -13.05 -18.02
CA ARG A 110 12.79 -13.44 -18.93
C ARG A 110 14.12 -12.80 -18.56
N SER A 111 14.11 -11.54 -18.13
CA SER A 111 15.29 -10.76 -17.77
C SER A 111 15.65 -10.84 -16.29
N ARG A 112 15.34 -11.97 -15.63
CA ARG A 112 15.70 -12.15 -14.22
C ARG A 112 17.22 -12.10 -14.08
N PRO A 113 17.74 -11.35 -13.09
CA PRO A 113 19.17 -11.31 -12.82
C PRO A 113 19.62 -12.68 -12.29
N ASP A 114 20.70 -13.20 -12.88
CA ASP A 114 21.38 -14.42 -12.40
C ASP A 114 22.48 -14.10 -11.37
N GLU A 115 22.73 -12.82 -11.11
CA GLU A 115 23.81 -12.36 -10.25
C GLU A 115 23.48 -12.55 -8.76
N PRO A 116 24.44 -13.02 -7.94
CA PRO A 116 24.23 -13.24 -6.51
C PRO A 116 23.81 -11.98 -5.72
N ASP A 117 24.19 -10.80 -6.21
CA ASP A 117 23.99 -9.51 -5.53
C ASP A 117 22.66 -8.83 -5.92
N ALA A 118 21.83 -9.49 -6.73
CA ALA A 118 20.52 -8.96 -7.11
C ALA A 118 19.62 -8.77 -5.87
N PRO A 119 18.94 -7.61 -5.71
CA PRO A 119 18.04 -7.39 -4.59
C PRO A 119 16.95 -8.47 -4.53
N ALA A 120 16.76 -9.08 -3.36
CA ALA A 120 15.87 -10.22 -3.18
C ALA A 120 14.57 -9.90 -2.44
N GLY A 121 14.44 -8.71 -1.84
CA GLY A 121 13.27 -8.33 -1.03
C GLY A 121 11.99 -8.10 -1.84
N LEU A 122 10.91 -7.76 -1.14
CA LEU A 122 9.57 -7.65 -1.74
C LEU A 122 9.35 -6.34 -2.47
N LEU A 123 9.64 -5.21 -1.82
CA LEU A 123 9.41 -3.89 -2.40
C LEU A 123 10.52 -3.54 -3.39
N VAL A 124 11.75 -3.94 -3.03
CA VAL A 124 12.96 -3.72 -3.83
C VAL A 124 13.64 -5.08 -4.02
N GLY A 125 13.13 -5.88 -4.96
CA GLY A 125 13.78 -7.13 -5.34
C GLY A 125 12.88 -8.17 -6.01
N GLU A 126 13.45 -9.34 -6.25
CA GLU A 126 12.82 -10.43 -7.00
C GLU A 126 11.63 -11.08 -6.27
N ALA A 127 11.54 -10.99 -4.94
CA ALA A 127 10.35 -11.46 -4.22
C ALA A 127 9.09 -10.66 -4.60
N GLY A 128 9.24 -9.39 -5.01
CA GLY A 128 8.16 -8.57 -5.58
C GLY A 128 7.75 -9.02 -6.98
N VAL A 129 8.72 -9.38 -7.83
CA VAL A 129 8.46 -9.95 -9.16
C VAL A 129 7.74 -11.30 -9.05
N ASP A 130 8.06 -12.09 -8.02
CA ASP A 130 7.37 -13.35 -7.75
C ASP A 130 5.86 -13.14 -7.46
N LEU A 131 5.42 -11.99 -6.94
CA LEU A 131 4.00 -11.69 -6.73
C LEU A 131 3.20 -11.58 -8.03
N LEU A 132 3.86 -11.32 -9.17
CA LEU A 132 3.19 -11.24 -10.47
C LEU A 132 2.61 -12.59 -10.91
N ARG A 133 3.12 -13.71 -10.37
CA ARG A 133 2.70 -15.05 -10.77
C ARG A 133 2.31 -15.91 -9.59
N ARG A 134 1.04 -16.36 -9.55
CA ARG A 134 0.57 -17.33 -8.56
C ARG A 134 1.46 -18.59 -8.56
N GLY A 135 1.81 -19.07 -7.35
CA GLY A 135 2.52 -20.34 -7.15
C GLY A 135 3.98 -20.36 -7.61
N ARG A 136 4.68 -19.22 -7.61
CA ARG A 136 6.14 -19.17 -7.69
C ARG A 136 6.69 -18.28 -6.60
N ALA A 137 7.82 -18.70 -6.05
CA ALA A 137 8.67 -17.88 -5.20
C ALA A 137 10.11 -18.34 -5.38
N SER A 138 11.03 -17.40 -5.49
CA SER A 138 12.46 -17.62 -5.50
C SER A 138 12.97 -17.95 -4.09
N ARG A 139 14.06 -18.72 -4.01
CA ARG A 139 14.77 -18.97 -2.74
C ARG A 139 15.82 -17.90 -2.49
N GLY A 140 15.40 -16.64 -2.54
CA GLY A 140 16.27 -15.50 -2.30
C GLY A 140 16.81 -15.45 -0.87
N TRP A 141 17.86 -14.67 -0.65
CA TRP A 141 18.40 -14.35 0.66
C TRP A 141 18.77 -12.88 0.70
N SER A 142 18.76 -12.27 1.90
CA SER A 142 19.13 -10.87 2.08
C SER A 142 19.83 -10.66 3.41
N ASP A 143 20.71 -9.67 3.45
CA ASP A 143 21.31 -9.14 4.68
C ASP A 143 20.33 -8.18 5.40
N GLY A 144 19.33 -7.63 4.71
CA GLY A 144 18.24 -6.89 5.35
C GLY A 144 17.27 -7.80 6.10
N SER A 145 16.61 -7.30 7.14
CA SER A 145 15.55 -8.06 7.84
C SER A 145 14.14 -7.65 7.42
N ASP A 146 13.98 -6.44 6.90
CA ASP A 146 12.68 -5.81 6.71
C ASP A 146 11.90 -6.30 5.49
N LEU A 147 10.73 -5.68 5.24
CA LEU A 147 9.85 -6.02 4.13
C LEU A 147 10.39 -5.53 2.78
N THR A 148 11.23 -4.50 2.78
CA THR A 148 11.64 -3.79 1.57
C THR A 148 12.61 -4.61 0.73
N ASP A 149 13.87 -4.66 1.15
CA ASP A 149 14.96 -5.40 0.52
C ASP A 149 15.36 -6.62 1.36
N GLY A 150 14.69 -6.85 2.49
CA GLY A 150 15.06 -7.83 3.51
C GLY A 150 14.34 -9.19 3.47
N LEU A 151 14.70 -9.99 4.48
CA LEU A 151 14.21 -11.35 4.69
C LEU A 151 12.69 -11.46 4.92
N ALA A 152 12.06 -10.47 5.57
CA ALA A 152 10.61 -10.51 5.74
C ALA A 152 9.86 -10.42 4.40
N GLY A 153 10.38 -9.64 3.45
CA GLY A 153 9.83 -9.59 2.10
C GLY A 153 9.89 -10.93 1.37
N ILE A 154 11.02 -11.62 1.48
CA ILE A 154 11.22 -12.97 0.94
C ILE A 154 10.25 -13.95 1.62
N LEU A 155 10.18 -13.94 2.96
CA LEU A 155 9.30 -14.83 3.73
C LEU A 155 7.84 -14.68 3.32
N LEU A 156 7.37 -13.44 3.15
CA LEU A 156 6.01 -13.17 2.72
C LEU A 156 5.74 -13.72 1.32
N SER A 157 6.66 -13.56 0.38
CA SER A 157 6.53 -14.13 -0.97
C SER A 157 6.46 -15.66 -0.95
N LEU A 158 7.33 -16.31 -0.16
CA LEU A 158 7.30 -17.77 0.04
C LEU A 158 5.95 -18.23 0.62
N ALA A 159 5.45 -17.53 1.65
CA ALA A 159 4.18 -17.85 2.32
C ALA A 159 3.00 -17.74 1.37
N ARG A 160 2.94 -16.68 0.55
CA ARG A 160 1.89 -16.48 -0.46
C ARG A 160 1.93 -17.53 -1.56
N ALA A 161 3.13 -17.94 -1.97
CA ALA A 161 3.30 -19.03 -2.92
C ALA A 161 3.03 -20.41 -2.29
N ARG A 162 3.06 -20.52 -0.96
CA ARG A 162 3.03 -21.79 -0.18
C ARG A 162 4.10 -22.78 -0.65
N HIS A 163 5.28 -22.27 -0.99
CA HIS A 163 6.41 -23.05 -1.48
C HIS A 163 7.64 -22.92 -0.58
N HIS A 164 8.50 -23.95 -0.62
CA HIS A 164 9.81 -23.98 0.04
C HIS A 164 9.77 -23.76 1.56
N GLU A 165 8.93 -24.52 2.27
CA GLU A 165 8.81 -24.48 3.74
C GLU A 165 10.16 -24.57 4.47
N GLU A 166 11.10 -25.42 4.02
CA GLU A 166 12.45 -25.51 4.62
C GLU A 166 13.23 -24.20 4.50
N HIS A 167 13.08 -23.50 3.38
CA HIS A 167 13.71 -22.18 3.17
C HIS A 167 13.03 -21.12 4.05
N ALA A 168 11.70 -21.14 4.14
CA ALA A 168 10.96 -20.29 5.06
C ALA A 168 11.38 -20.51 6.52
N ALA A 169 11.62 -21.76 6.93
CA ALA A 169 12.13 -22.09 8.26
C ALA A 169 13.51 -21.47 8.52
N ALA A 170 14.41 -21.52 7.54
CA ALA A 170 15.72 -20.89 7.63
C ALA A 170 15.61 -19.36 7.75
N VAL A 171 14.69 -18.74 6.99
CA VAL A 171 14.43 -17.30 7.08
C VAL A 171 13.88 -16.91 8.45
N VAL A 172 12.93 -17.66 9.02
CA VAL A 172 12.41 -17.42 10.38
C VAL A 172 13.52 -17.54 11.43
N ALA A 173 14.39 -18.55 11.31
CA ALA A 173 15.52 -18.72 12.22
C ALA A 173 16.50 -17.55 12.15
N GLU A 174 16.77 -17.04 10.95
CA GLU A 174 17.66 -15.89 10.76
C GLU A 174 17.04 -14.58 11.25
N LEU A 175 15.75 -14.35 11.01
CA LEU A 175 15.03 -13.20 11.58
C LEU A 175 15.09 -13.22 13.10
N ARG A 176 15.00 -14.40 13.74
CA ARG A 176 15.18 -14.55 15.19
C ARG A 176 16.62 -14.27 15.61
N HIS A 177 17.61 -14.72 14.84
CA HIS A 177 19.02 -14.49 15.13
C HIS A 177 19.38 -13.00 15.08
N ARG A 178 18.85 -12.26 14.11
CA ARG A 178 19.08 -10.82 13.91
C ARG A 178 18.29 -9.94 14.87
N ALA A 179 17.27 -10.48 15.51
CA ALA A 179 16.44 -9.73 16.45
C ALA A 179 17.23 -9.37 17.73
N ARG A 180 17.13 -8.12 18.15
CA ARG A 180 17.64 -7.65 19.44
C ARG A 180 16.58 -7.85 20.51
N VAL A 181 16.97 -8.47 21.64
CA VAL A 181 16.13 -8.55 22.83
C VAL A 181 16.02 -7.17 23.46
N GLU A 182 14.79 -6.71 23.66
CA GLU A 182 14.48 -5.44 24.31
C GLU A 182 13.88 -5.72 25.69
N PRO A 183 13.69 -4.69 26.55
CA PRO A 183 13.00 -4.88 27.82
C PRO A 183 11.57 -5.44 27.67
N TRP A 184 10.95 -5.16 26.53
CA TRP A 184 9.63 -5.67 26.12
C TRP A 184 9.74 -6.13 24.67
N GLY A 185 9.59 -7.42 24.43
CA GLY A 185 9.65 -8.00 23.09
C GLY A 185 11.02 -7.95 22.41
N ARG A 186 11.00 -7.90 21.09
CA ARG A 186 12.17 -7.88 20.21
C ARG A 186 12.05 -6.84 19.11
N SER A 187 13.21 -6.32 18.71
CA SER A 187 13.33 -5.32 17.65
C SER A 187 14.35 -5.75 16.59
N TRP A 188 14.30 -5.14 15.41
CA TRP A 188 15.20 -5.45 14.30
C TRP A 188 16.02 -4.23 13.88
N PRO A 189 17.19 -4.00 14.48
CA PRO A 189 18.13 -3.00 13.98
C PRO A 189 18.68 -3.41 12.61
N ASP A 190 18.90 -2.46 11.71
CA ASP A 190 19.61 -2.74 10.46
C ASP A 190 21.12 -2.80 10.71
N HIS A 191 21.65 -4.02 10.78
CA HIS A 191 23.07 -4.27 11.07
C HIS A 191 24.01 -3.86 9.93
N ARG A 192 23.48 -3.56 8.73
CA ARG A 192 24.24 -3.01 7.61
C ARG A 192 24.57 -1.53 7.82
N LEU A 193 23.84 -0.88 8.72
CA LEU A 193 23.98 0.54 9.03
C LEU A 193 24.69 0.75 10.38
N GLY A 194 25.20 1.96 10.61
CA GLY A 194 25.85 2.35 11.85
C GLY A 194 25.09 3.43 12.62
N GLY A 195 25.29 3.48 13.94
CA GLY A 195 24.81 4.58 14.79
C GLY A 195 23.28 4.73 14.81
N ALA A 196 22.79 5.97 14.66
CA ALA A 196 21.37 6.27 14.68
C ALA A 196 20.59 5.66 13.50
N SER A 197 21.24 5.48 12.35
CA SER A 197 20.60 4.90 11.16
C SER A 197 20.30 3.40 11.31
N ALA A 198 20.97 2.71 12.22
CA ALA A 198 20.74 1.30 12.52
C ALA A 198 19.62 1.06 13.54
N ARG A 199 18.96 2.12 14.03
CA ARG A 199 17.91 1.99 15.04
C ARG A 199 16.78 1.11 14.49
N PRO A 200 16.21 0.21 15.31
CA PRO A 200 15.02 -0.52 14.92
C PRO A 200 13.85 0.45 14.72
N LEU A 201 12.98 0.14 13.76
CA LEU A 201 11.90 1.02 13.33
C LEU A 201 10.52 0.38 13.57
N CYS A 202 9.52 1.23 13.78
CA CYS A 202 8.11 0.83 13.72
C CYS A 202 7.59 0.93 12.28
N GLY A 203 6.44 0.31 12.02
CA GLY A 203 5.74 0.43 10.73
C GLY A 203 6.10 -0.66 9.72
N LEU A 204 5.54 -0.54 8.52
CA LEU A 204 5.41 -1.65 7.58
C LEU A 204 6.68 -1.93 6.76
N ALA A 205 7.24 -0.92 6.11
CA ALA A 205 8.27 -1.12 5.08
C ALA A 205 9.60 -1.58 5.71
N HIS A 206 10.14 -0.76 6.62
CA HIS A 206 11.43 -0.99 7.26
C HIS A 206 11.31 -1.41 8.74
N GLY A 207 10.09 -1.52 9.24
CA GLY A 207 9.83 -1.69 10.66
C GLY A 207 9.33 -3.07 11.06
N ALA A 208 9.12 -3.24 12.36
CA ALA A 208 8.68 -4.49 12.94
C ALA A 208 7.31 -4.96 12.42
N SER A 209 6.37 -4.05 12.09
CA SER A 209 5.05 -4.45 11.55
C SER A 209 5.20 -5.29 10.27
N GLY A 210 6.12 -4.95 9.36
CA GLY A 210 6.36 -5.74 8.15
C GLY A 210 6.90 -7.14 8.43
N ILE A 211 7.77 -7.25 9.43
CA ILE A 211 8.35 -8.52 9.87
C ILE A 211 7.27 -9.39 10.53
N VAL A 212 6.47 -8.80 11.43
CA VAL A 212 5.33 -9.45 12.08
C VAL A 212 4.34 -9.99 11.05
N TRP A 213 4.01 -9.19 10.03
CA TRP A 213 3.11 -9.62 8.96
C TRP A 213 3.65 -10.86 8.23
N ALA A 214 4.91 -10.83 7.81
CA ALA A 214 5.53 -11.96 7.12
C ALA A 214 5.56 -13.24 7.98
N LEU A 215 5.85 -13.10 9.28
CA LEU A 215 5.86 -14.21 10.24
C LEU A 215 4.46 -14.82 10.43
N ALA A 216 3.43 -13.98 10.56
CA ALA A 216 2.05 -14.43 10.72
C ALA A 216 1.53 -15.16 9.47
N GLU A 217 1.84 -14.64 8.27
CA GLU A 217 1.47 -15.30 7.01
C GLU A 217 2.23 -16.62 6.84
N ALA A 218 3.50 -16.69 7.23
CA ALA A 218 4.26 -17.94 7.22
C ALA A 218 3.67 -18.99 8.19
N ALA A 219 3.26 -18.57 9.39
CA ALA A 219 2.60 -19.44 10.35
C ALA A 219 1.26 -19.99 9.82
N ALA A 220 0.46 -19.14 9.16
CA ALA A 220 -0.78 -19.54 8.50
C ALA A 220 -0.55 -20.44 7.27
N ALA A 221 0.58 -20.27 6.58
CA ALA A 221 0.96 -21.09 5.45
C ALA A 221 1.43 -22.49 5.87
N TRP A 222 2.19 -22.58 6.98
CA TRP A 222 2.86 -23.81 7.43
C TRP A 222 2.71 -24.04 8.94
N PRO A 223 1.81 -24.95 9.37
CA PRO A 223 1.58 -25.26 10.77
C PRO A 223 2.83 -25.70 11.56
N ARG A 224 3.82 -26.31 10.89
CA ARG A 224 5.09 -26.72 11.55
C ARG A 224 5.97 -25.54 11.96
N LEU A 225 5.81 -24.39 11.31
CA LEU A 225 6.54 -23.15 11.63
C LEU A 225 5.75 -22.24 12.58
N ALA A 226 4.46 -22.52 12.80
CA ALA A 226 3.57 -21.63 13.52
C ALA A 226 4.11 -21.26 14.92
N SER A 227 4.58 -22.24 15.70
CA SER A 227 5.10 -21.96 17.05
C SER A 227 6.29 -21.00 17.05
N SER A 228 7.29 -21.21 16.19
CA SER A 228 8.51 -20.39 16.19
C SER A 228 8.31 -19.03 15.54
N ALA A 229 7.44 -18.96 14.52
CA ALA A 229 7.11 -17.72 13.83
C ALA A 229 6.17 -16.83 14.64
N LEU A 230 5.14 -17.39 15.27
CA LEU A 230 4.16 -16.61 16.04
C LEU A 230 4.70 -16.11 17.38
N GLU A 231 5.58 -16.88 18.04
CA GLU A 231 6.30 -16.37 19.21
C GLU A 231 7.13 -15.14 18.84
N LEU A 232 7.87 -15.19 17.73
CA LEU A 232 8.66 -14.05 17.26
C LEU A 232 7.79 -12.87 16.80
N ALA A 233 6.64 -13.15 16.18
CA ALA A 233 5.67 -12.13 15.80
C ALA A 233 5.09 -11.42 17.03
N ALA A 234 4.74 -12.17 18.08
CA ALA A 234 4.26 -11.61 19.35
C ALA A 234 5.33 -10.77 20.05
N GLU A 235 6.59 -11.22 20.08
CA GLU A 235 7.71 -10.42 20.60
C GLU A 235 7.89 -9.10 19.80
N GLY A 236 7.64 -9.11 18.47
CA GLY A 236 7.66 -7.89 17.65
C GLY A 236 6.50 -6.93 17.96
N LEU A 237 5.30 -7.48 18.17
CA LEU A 237 4.11 -6.70 18.57
C LEU A 237 4.28 -6.10 19.96
N GLU A 238 4.81 -6.86 20.92
CA GLU A 238 5.16 -6.37 22.26
C GLU A 238 6.06 -5.15 22.20
N TRP A 239 7.11 -5.20 21.37
CA TRP A 239 8.03 -4.09 21.21
C TRP A 239 7.35 -2.88 20.57
N GLU A 240 6.63 -3.05 19.46
CA GLU A 240 5.91 -1.94 18.81
C GLU A 240 4.83 -1.32 19.70
N ALA A 241 4.18 -2.11 20.55
CA ALA A 241 3.18 -1.61 21.50
C ALA A 241 3.80 -0.61 22.50
N THR A 242 5.08 -0.77 22.86
CA THR A 242 5.78 0.19 23.74
C THR A 242 6.00 1.57 23.10
N TRP A 243 5.94 1.64 21.76
CA TRP A 243 6.06 2.88 21.01
C TRP A 243 4.72 3.47 20.59
N SER A 244 3.66 2.65 20.56
CA SER A 244 2.32 3.10 20.22
C SER A 244 1.85 4.15 21.24
N GLU A 245 1.39 5.29 20.74
CA GLU A 245 0.87 6.37 21.58
C GLU A 245 -0.55 6.71 21.11
N PRO A 246 -1.60 6.23 21.82
CA PRO A 246 -2.99 6.44 21.44
C PRO A 246 -3.40 7.89 21.26
N VAL A 247 -2.88 8.81 22.08
CA VAL A 247 -3.25 10.23 22.00
C VAL A 247 -2.64 10.89 20.78
N ARG A 248 -1.40 10.53 20.44
CA ARG A 248 -0.72 10.99 19.23
C ARG A 248 -1.15 10.18 17.99
N GLY A 249 -1.87 9.09 18.21
CA GLY A 249 -2.65 8.32 17.26
C GLY A 249 -1.90 7.20 16.55
N GLY A 250 -0.77 6.71 17.06
CA GLY A 250 -0.10 5.58 16.40
C GLY A 250 1.37 5.41 16.74
N TRP A 251 2.13 5.01 15.73
CA TRP A 251 3.54 4.68 15.88
C TRP A 251 4.45 5.82 15.40
N PRO A 252 5.57 6.06 16.12
CA PRO A 252 6.51 7.09 15.75
C PRO A 252 7.43 6.68 14.60
N ASP A 253 8.00 7.66 13.90
CA ASP A 253 9.26 7.46 13.17
C ASP A 253 10.45 7.64 14.12
N LEU A 254 11.34 6.64 14.14
CA LEU A 254 12.48 6.55 15.04
C LEU A 254 13.81 6.91 14.37
N ARG A 255 13.79 7.29 13.08
CA ARG A 255 14.99 7.61 12.29
C ARG A 255 15.66 8.92 12.70
N GLU A 256 14.89 9.93 13.07
CA GLU A 256 15.39 11.26 13.42
C GLU A 256 15.46 11.48 14.95
N ASP A 257 16.24 12.46 15.39
CA ASP A 257 16.33 12.82 16.81
C ASP A 257 15.08 13.59 17.31
N GLY A 258 14.17 13.97 16.40
CA GLY A 258 12.82 14.44 16.69
C GLY A 258 11.80 13.35 16.43
N VAL A 259 10.94 13.06 17.41
CA VAL A 259 9.90 12.04 17.26
C VAL A 259 8.71 12.64 16.51
N SER A 260 8.45 12.14 15.30
CA SER A 260 7.21 12.41 14.56
C SER A 260 6.29 11.19 14.63
N TRP A 261 5.00 11.39 14.41
CA TRP A 261 4.04 10.29 14.27
C TRP A 261 3.41 10.41 12.89
N PRO A 262 3.92 9.72 11.87
CA PRO A 262 3.38 9.80 10.52
C PRO A 262 2.11 8.98 10.32
N ASP A 263 1.32 9.38 9.32
CA ASP A 263 0.14 8.67 8.81
C ASP A 263 0.46 7.79 7.60
N LEU A 264 1.75 7.58 7.32
CA LEU A 264 2.22 7.02 6.06
C LEU A 264 2.15 5.49 6.05
N TRP A 265 2.08 4.93 4.84
CA TRP A 265 2.00 3.49 4.64
C TRP A 265 3.34 2.80 4.94
N CYS A 266 4.47 3.39 4.53
CA CYS A 266 5.79 2.78 4.73
C CYS A 266 6.25 2.80 6.18
N HIS A 267 6.06 3.91 6.89
CA HIS A 267 6.39 4.08 8.30
C HIS A 267 5.33 4.99 8.93
N GLY A 268 4.52 4.45 9.83
CA GLY A 268 3.41 5.20 10.43
C GLY A 268 2.14 4.39 10.55
N SER A 269 1.06 5.12 10.85
CA SER A 269 -0.21 4.55 11.29
C SER A 269 -0.93 3.75 10.21
N ALA A 270 -0.84 4.16 8.93
CA ALA A 270 -1.50 3.46 7.83
C ALA A 270 -0.96 2.02 7.67
N GLY A 271 0.37 1.87 7.57
CA GLY A 271 1.00 0.57 7.39
C GLY A 271 0.89 -0.33 8.63
N ALA A 272 1.19 0.22 9.80
CA ALA A 272 1.10 -0.52 11.06
C ALA A 272 -0.33 -0.97 11.34
N GLY A 273 -1.33 -0.10 11.14
CA GLY A 273 -2.74 -0.41 11.27
C GLY A 273 -3.20 -1.50 10.30
N ALA A 274 -2.72 -1.48 9.05
CA ALA A 274 -3.06 -2.49 8.06
C ALA A 274 -2.60 -3.89 8.50
N VAL A 275 -1.41 -3.98 9.11
CA VAL A 275 -0.93 -5.24 9.69
C VAL A 275 -1.83 -5.70 10.84
N ARG A 276 -2.29 -4.80 11.72
CA ARG A 276 -3.20 -5.20 12.81
C ARG A 276 -4.53 -5.71 12.27
N LEU A 277 -5.11 -5.05 11.27
CA LEU A 277 -6.31 -5.55 10.59
C LEU A 277 -6.07 -6.94 9.99
N ARG A 278 -4.91 -7.16 9.36
CA ARG A 278 -4.57 -8.46 8.80
C ARG A 278 -4.45 -9.55 9.87
N LEU A 279 -3.86 -9.22 11.01
CA LEU A 279 -3.76 -10.16 12.14
C LEU A 279 -5.15 -10.54 12.66
N LEU A 280 -6.08 -9.60 12.75
CA LEU A 280 -7.48 -9.90 13.13
C LEU A 280 -8.11 -10.89 12.16
N GLU A 281 -7.96 -10.69 10.85
CA GLU A 281 -8.49 -11.65 9.85
C GLU A 281 -7.85 -13.03 9.96
N LEU A 282 -6.53 -13.09 10.21
CA LEU A 282 -5.83 -14.36 10.38
C LEU A 282 -6.31 -15.09 11.64
N VAL A 283 -6.56 -14.35 12.73
CA VAL A 283 -7.16 -14.88 13.97
C VAL A 283 -8.58 -15.39 13.71
N ASP A 284 -9.41 -14.62 13.00
CA ASP A 284 -10.76 -15.05 12.60
C ASP A 284 -10.73 -16.29 11.69
N ALA A 285 -9.66 -16.45 10.89
CA ALA A 285 -9.39 -17.64 10.10
C ALA A 285 -8.78 -18.82 10.90
N GLY A 286 -8.60 -18.66 12.22
CA GLY A 286 -8.17 -19.71 13.15
C GLY A 286 -6.69 -19.70 13.52
N LEU A 287 -5.93 -18.65 13.20
CA LEU A 287 -4.53 -18.51 13.62
C LEU A 287 -4.46 -18.10 15.11
N ASP A 288 -3.84 -18.93 15.94
CA ASP A 288 -3.66 -18.64 17.37
C ASP A 288 -2.39 -17.81 17.61
N VAL A 289 -2.52 -16.48 17.52
CA VAL A 289 -1.41 -15.55 17.77
C VAL A 289 -1.24 -15.36 19.29
N PRO A 290 -0.05 -15.58 19.87
CA PRO A 290 0.19 -15.44 21.31
C PRO A 290 0.36 -13.97 21.74
N TRP A 291 -0.58 -13.12 21.32
CA TRP A 291 -0.69 -11.69 21.62
C TRP A 291 -2.16 -11.31 21.80
N SER A 292 -2.47 -10.27 22.58
CA SER A 292 -3.87 -9.90 22.86
C SER A 292 -4.59 -9.44 21.60
N VAL A 293 -5.64 -10.17 21.23
CA VAL A 293 -6.56 -9.82 20.14
C VAL A 293 -7.25 -8.48 20.42
N GLU A 294 -7.60 -8.21 21.67
CA GLU A 294 -8.17 -6.94 22.10
C GLU A 294 -7.20 -5.77 21.91
N THR A 295 -5.92 -5.96 22.26
CA THR A 295 -4.88 -4.95 21.99
C THR A 295 -4.70 -4.74 20.49
N THR A 296 -4.61 -5.82 19.69
CA THR A 296 -4.54 -5.71 18.22
C THR A 296 -5.72 -4.94 17.65
N ARG A 297 -6.94 -5.20 18.14
CA ARG A 297 -8.15 -4.48 17.71
C ARG A 297 -8.10 -3.00 18.11
N ALA A 298 -7.74 -2.69 19.34
CA ALA A 298 -7.63 -1.31 19.81
C ALA A 298 -6.57 -0.51 19.00
N GLU A 299 -5.44 -1.13 18.70
CA GLU A 299 -4.39 -0.55 17.87
C GLU A 299 -4.85 -0.32 16.41
N ALA A 300 -5.60 -1.28 15.84
CA ALA A 300 -6.19 -1.11 14.51
C ALA A 300 -7.19 0.04 14.48
N GLU A 301 -8.12 0.10 15.44
CA GLU A 301 -9.15 1.16 15.51
C GLU A 301 -8.53 2.55 15.74
N MET A 302 -7.48 2.65 16.56
CA MET A 302 -6.68 3.87 16.71
C MET A 302 -6.11 4.32 15.36
N ALA A 303 -5.50 3.40 14.61
CA ALA A 303 -4.92 3.71 13.31
C ALA A 303 -6.00 4.13 12.30
N VAL A 304 -7.15 3.47 12.29
CA VAL A 304 -8.30 3.81 11.42
C VAL A 304 -8.82 5.21 11.73
N GLN A 305 -9.06 5.55 13.00
CA GLN A 305 -9.51 6.88 13.40
C GLN A 305 -8.53 7.97 12.97
N ARG A 306 -7.24 7.70 13.10
CA ARG A 306 -6.20 8.64 12.72
C ARG A 306 -6.11 8.81 11.21
N CYS A 307 -6.08 7.71 10.46
CA CYS A 307 -6.03 7.74 9.00
C CYS A 307 -7.30 8.37 8.41
N GLY A 308 -8.44 8.19 9.06
CA GLY A 308 -9.69 8.89 8.71
C GLY A 308 -9.55 10.41 8.81
N ARG A 309 -8.93 10.93 9.88
CA ARG A 309 -8.62 12.36 9.99
C ARG A 309 -7.61 12.80 8.92
N ALA A 310 -6.54 12.05 8.71
CA ALA A 310 -5.50 12.40 7.74
C ALA A 310 -6.03 12.49 6.30
N MET A 311 -6.88 11.55 5.88
CA MET A 311 -7.52 11.58 4.55
C MET A 311 -8.59 12.68 4.45
N GLY A 312 -9.33 12.95 5.53
CA GLY A 312 -10.29 14.05 5.60
C GLY A 312 -9.61 15.41 5.46
N ASP A 313 -8.56 15.67 6.25
CA ASP A 313 -7.76 16.89 6.16
C ASP A 313 -7.13 17.07 4.76
N ALA A 314 -6.76 15.97 4.09
CA ALA A 314 -6.26 16.01 2.73
C ALA A 314 -7.36 16.37 1.72
N ALA A 315 -8.56 15.84 1.88
CA ALA A 315 -9.72 16.21 1.08
C ALA A 315 -10.08 17.69 1.25
N ASP A 316 -10.12 18.18 2.49
CA ASP A 316 -10.39 19.60 2.78
C ASP A 316 -9.35 20.52 2.13
N ARG A 317 -8.06 20.18 2.25
CA ARG A 317 -6.99 20.90 1.55
C ARG A 317 -7.14 20.89 0.03
N ALA A 318 -7.59 19.77 -0.55
CA ALA A 318 -7.85 19.69 -1.98
C ALA A 318 -9.01 20.59 -2.40
N VAL A 319 -10.07 20.68 -1.60
CA VAL A 319 -11.21 21.57 -1.86
C VAL A 319 -10.80 23.04 -1.76
N GLU A 320 -10.03 23.41 -0.73
CA GLU A 320 -9.62 24.79 -0.47
C GLU A 320 -8.53 25.29 -1.43
N GLY A 321 -7.55 24.45 -1.75
CA GLY A 321 -6.32 24.81 -2.45
C GLY A 321 -6.07 24.08 -3.76
N GLY A 322 -6.99 23.23 -4.22
CA GLY A 322 -6.81 22.33 -5.35
C GLY A 322 -5.94 21.12 -5.02
N ALA A 323 -5.86 20.14 -5.93
CA ALA A 323 -5.08 18.92 -5.69
C ALA A 323 -3.60 19.19 -5.35
N GLY A 324 -3.00 20.25 -5.90
CA GLY A 324 -1.61 20.65 -5.62
C GLY A 324 -1.35 21.04 -4.15
N ALA A 325 -2.38 21.36 -3.36
CA ALA A 325 -2.25 21.61 -1.93
C ALA A 325 -2.10 20.33 -1.10
N VAL A 326 -2.38 19.15 -1.68
CA VAL A 326 -2.18 17.85 -1.05
C VAL A 326 -0.78 17.35 -1.36
N VAL A 327 0.12 17.52 -0.40
CA VAL A 327 1.49 16.99 -0.49
C VAL A 327 1.44 15.49 -0.74
N ALA A 328 2.21 15.01 -1.72
CA ALA A 328 2.23 13.62 -2.16
C ALA A 328 0.89 13.08 -2.73
N GLY A 329 -0.11 13.94 -2.88
CA GLY A 329 -1.38 13.63 -3.53
C GLY A 329 -2.09 12.46 -2.89
N TRP A 330 -2.69 11.61 -3.73
CA TRP A 330 -3.43 10.42 -3.31
C TRP A 330 -2.61 9.11 -3.43
N THR A 331 -1.29 9.23 -3.36
CA THR A 331 -0.37 8.09 -3.53
C THR A 331 -0.35 7.18 -2.30
N LEU A 332 0.05 5.92 -2.49
CA LEU A 332 0.04 4.90 -1.44
C LEU A 332 1.02 5.22 -0.31
N CYS A 333 2.27 5.48 -0.64
CA CYS A 333 3.36 5.47 0.33
C CYS A 333 3.37 6.72 1.20
N HIS A 334 3.36 7.89 0.56
CA HIS A 334 3.55 9.18 1.22
C HIS A 334 2.33 10.11 1.14
N GLY A 335 1.33 9.76 0.34
CA GLY A 335 0.11 10.54 0.13
C GLY A 335 -1.06 10.09 1.00
N ALA A 336 -2.21 10.70 0.76
CA ALA A 336 -3.48 10.36 1.41
C ALA A 336 -4.04 8.98 0.99
N GLY A 337 -3.45 8.34 -0.03
CA GLY A 337 -3.86 7.02 -0.50
C GLY A 337 -3.56 5.91 0.51
N GLY A 338 -2.44 5.99 1.25
CA GLY A 338 -2.13 5.07 2.34
C GLY A 338 -3.20 5.08 3.45
N PRO A 339 -3.47 6.25 4.06
CA PRO A 339 -4.58 6.43 4.99
C PRO A 339 -5.94 5.96 4.46
N ALA A 340 -6.33 6.39 3.25
CA ALA A 340 -7.61 6.02 2.66
C ALA A 340 -7.73 4.51 2.41
N GLY A 341 -6.64 3.88 1.96
CA GLY A 341 -6.57 2.42 1.80
C GLY A 341 -6.74 1.69 3.13
N LEU A 342 -6.11 2.14 4.22
CA LEU A 342 -6.29 1.54 5.54
C LEU A 342 -7.76 1.60 5.97
N VAL A 343 -8.38 2.77 5.85
CA VAL A 343 -9.78 2.96 6.27
C VAL A 343 -10.72 2.09 5.42
N ALA A 344 -10.48 2.01 4.10
CA ALA A 344 -11.23 1.12 3.22
C ALA A 344 -11.04 -0.37 3.55
N LEU A 345 -9.84 -0.79 3.97
CA LEU A 345 -9.60 -2.16 4.44
C LEU A 345 -10.35 -2.44 5.75
N ALA A 346 -10.38 -1.47 6.67
CA ALA A 346 -11.10 -1.59 7.93
C ALA A 346 -12.60 -1.83 7.74
N ALA A 347 -13.19 -1.26 6.68
CA ALA A 347 -14.59 -1.53 6.34
C ALA A 347 -14.89 -3.02 6.16
N ASP A 348 -13.97 -3.76 5.54
CA ASP A 348 -14.13 -5.20 5.31
C ASP A 348 -13.83 -6.02 6.56
N VAL A 349 -12.77 -5.67 7.29
CA VAL A 349 -12.29 -6.46 8.44
C VAL A 349 -13.13 -6.23 9.69
N LEU A 350 -13.54 -4.98 9.94
CA LEU A 350 -14.34 -4.62 11.11
C LEU A 350 -15.84 -4.70 10.85
N GLY A 351 -16.26 -4.87 9.59
CA GLY A 351 -17.67 -4.93 9.20
C GLY A 351 -18.40 -3.58 9.33
N VAL A 352 -17.69 -2.47 9.11
CA VAL A 352 -18.20 -1.10 9.24
C VAL A 352 -18.16 -0.42 7.85
N PRO A 353 -19.21 -0.56 7.02
CA PRO A 353 -19.20 -0.09 5.63
C PRO A 353 -18.97 1.43 5.50
N GLU A 354 -19.34 2.22 6.51
CA GLU A 354 -19.20 3.67 6.55
C GLU A 354 -17.75 4.12 6.37
N HIS A 355 -16.77 3.34 6.85
CA HIS A 355 -15.36 3.62 6.61
C HIS A 355 -15.03 3.73 5.12
N ARG A 356 -15.62 2.87 4.30
CA ARG A 356 -15.40 2.92 2.85
C ARG A 356 -16.12 4.11 2.22
N ASP A 357 -17.31 4.45 2.67
CA ASP A 357 -18.05 5.60 2.16
C ASP A 357 -17.31 6.92 2.46
N GLU A 358 -16.69 7.03 3.65
CA GLU A 358 -15.82 8.15 4.01
C GLU A 358 -14.57 8.22 3.11
N ALA A 359 -13.89 7.10 2.90
CA ALA A 359 -12.71 7.04 2.05
C ALA A 359 -13.04 7.37 0.57
N LEU A 360 -14.19 6.89 0.08
CA LEU A 360 -14.71 7.22 -1.25
C LEU A 360 -15.00 8.72 -1.38
N SER A 361 -15.68 9.31 -0.40
CA SER A 361 -16.02 10.74 -0.39
C SER A 361 -14.77 11.61 -0.40
N ALA A 362 -13.77 11.26 0.42
CA ALA A 362 -12.49 11.96 0.46
C ALA A 362 -11.72 11.86 -0.89
N ALA A 363 -11.71 10.67 -1.50
CA ALA A 363 -11.11 10.48 -2.82
C ALA A 363 -11.86 11.24 -3.92
N ALA A 364 -13.19 11.28 -3.87
CA ALA A 364 -14.02 12.03 -4.82
C ALA A 364 -13.74 13.54 -4.73
N ALA A 365 -13.59 14.09 -3.52
CA ALA A 365 -13.22 15.47 -3.30
C ALA A 365 -11.83 15.80 -3.88
N PHE A 366 -10.83 14.94 -3.66
CA PHE A 366 -9.52 15.10 -4.28
C PHE A 366 -9.61 15.07 -5.81
N VAL A 367 -10.29 14.07 -6.38
CA VAL A 367 -10.43 13.90 -7.84
C VAL A 367 -11.15 15.09 -8.48
N ALA A 368 -12.19 15.63 -7.83
CA ALA A 368 -12.92 16.80 -8.33
C ALA A 368 -12.06 18.07 -8.35
N SER A 369 -11.09 18.18 -7.42
CA SER A 369 -10.13 19.26 -7.34
C SER A 369 -8.85 19.06 -8.16
N ALA A 370 -8.70 17.89 -8.80
CA ALA A 370 -7.51 17.53 -9.55
C ALA A 370 -7.67 17.86 -11.05
N PRO A 371 -6.57 18.20 -11.75
CA PRO A 371 -6.59 18.28 -13.21
C PRO A 371 -7.13 16.99 -13.84
N THR A 372 -7.76 17.11 -15.01
CA THR A 372 -8.27 15.94 -15.73
C THR A 372 -7.15 14.96 -16.05
N ASP A 373 -5.97 15.47 -16.40
CA ASP A 373 -4.79 14.65 -16.69
C ASP A 373 -4.08 14.20 -15.40
N PRO A 374 -4.02 12.89 -15.09
CA PRO A 374 -3.32 12.38 -13.90
C PRO A 374 -1.82 12.62 -13.88
N GLU A 375 -1.20 12.97 -15.01
CA GLU A 375 0.23 13.30 -15.07
C GLU A 375 0.56 14.56 -14.25
N LEU A 376 -0.44 15.43 -14.07
CA LEU A 376 -0.34 16.67 -13.29
C LEU A 376 -0.73 16.47 -11.82
N TRP A 377 -1.06 15.25 -11.40
CA TRP A 377 -1.39 14.98 -10.00
C TRP A 377 -0.11 14.97 -9.16
N PRO A 378 -0.17 15.44 -7.91
CA PRO A 378 1.00 15.36 -7.05
C PRO A 378 1.42 13.90 -6.83
N SER A 379 2.71 13.63 -6.99
CA SER A 379 3.33 12.33 -6.74
C SER A 379 3.98 12.28 -5.36
N GLY A 380 4.24 11.06 -4.89
CA GLY A 380 4.87 10.79 -3.60
C GLY A 380 6.34 11.18 -3.51
N LEU A 381 6.92 11.68 -4.60
CA LEU A 381 8.29 12.18 -4.70
C LEU A 381 8.25 13.63 -5.18
N ARG A 382 8.78 14.55 -4.36
CA ARG A 382 8.80 15.97 -4.72
C ARG A 382 9.59 16.18 -6.01
N GLY A 383 8.97 16.75 -7.05
CA GLY A 383 9.61 17.05 -8.34
C GLY A 383 9.63 15.87 -9.33
N ALA A 384 8.98 14.76 -8.99
CA ALA A 384 8.76 13.62 -9.88
C ALA A 384 7.35 13.69 -10.51
N ASP A 385 7.07 14.77 -11.21
CA ASP A 385 5.76 14.98 -11.84
C ASP A 385 5.49 13.86 -12.87
N GLY A 386 4.32 13.24 -12.81
CA GLY A 386 4.00 12.10 -13.68
C GLY A 386 4.61 10.76 -13.27
N ASP A 387 5.06 10.58 -12.02
CA ASP A 387 5.42 9.26 -11.48
C ASP A 387 4.26 8.25 -11.66
N VAL A 388 4.54 7.15 -12.35
CA VAL A 388 3.57 6.10 -12.68
C VAL A 388 3.67 4.88 -11.78
N SER A 389 4.56 4.87 -10.81
CA SER A 389 4.82 3.71 -9.97
C SER A 389 3.69 3.33 -9.01
N LEU A 390 3.82 2.16 -8.38
CA LEU A 390 2.84 1.64 -7.42
C LEU A 390 2.81 2.45 -6.12
N ALA A 391 3.97 2.69 -5.52
CA ALA A 391 4.03 3.24 -4.17
C ALA A 391 3.90 4.76 -4.15
N THR A 392 4.51 5.45 -5.11
CA THR A 392 4.58 6.93 -5.14
C THR A 392 3.91 7.54 -6.35
N GLY A 393 3.35 6.72 -7.25
CA GLY A 393 2.77 7.17 -8.50
C GLY A 393 1.30 6.81 -8.70
N VAL A 394 0.85 7.04 -9.93
CA VAL A 394 -0.56 6.87 -10.31
C VAL A 394 -1.02 5.41 -10.39
N ALA A 395 -0.12 4.42 -10.46
CA ALA A 395 -0.54 3.02 -10.52
C ALA A 395 -1.21 2.57 -9.21
N GLY A 396 -0.61 2.88 -8.05
CA GLY A 396 -1.24 2.63 -6.76
C GLY A 396 -2.53 3.43 -6.58
N THR A 397 -2.52 4.69 -7.00
CA THR A 397 -3.72 5.55 -6.98
C THR A 397 -4.86 4.90 -7.79
N ALA A 398 -4.59 4.38 -8.99
CA ALA A 398 -5.59 3.73 -9.82
C ALA A 398 -6.20 2.48 -9.16
N VAL A 399 -5.36 1.65 -8.52
CA VAL A 399 -5.83 0.47 -7.77
C VAL A 399 -6.75 0.88 -6.62
N LEU A 400 -6.35 1.88 -5.84
CA LEU A 400 -7.14 2.36 -4.71
C LEU A 400 -8.47 2.99 -5.16
N LEU A 401 -8.45 3.86 -6.19
CA LEU A 401 -9.68 4.48 -6.69
C LEU A 401 -10.65 3.43 -7.24
N THR A 402 -10.14 2.43 -7.95
CA THR A 402 -10.95 1.30 -8.44
C THR A 402 -11.57 0.53 -7.28
N ASP A 403 -10.79 0.28 -6.22
CA ASP A 403 -11.30 -0.42 -5.04
C ASP A 403 -12.40 0.35 -4.30
N LEU A 404 -12.24 1.67 -4.17
CA LEU A 404 -13.24 2.52 -3.53
C LEU A 404 -14.54 2.59 -4.35
N ALA A 405 -14.42 2.70 -5.68
CA ALA A 405 -15.57 2.82 -6.57
C ALA A 405 -16.31 1.49 -6.77
N VAL A 406 -15.58 0.37 -6.86
CA VAL A 406 -16.12 -0.96 -7.15
C VAL A 406 -15.47 -2.00 -6.22
N PRO A 407 -15.89 -2.09 -4.95
CA PRO A 407 -15.19 -2.91 -3.96
C PRO A 407 -15.13 -4.39 -4.35
N GLY A 408 -13.96 -4.98 -4.18
CA GLY A 408 -13.76 -6.42 -4.39
C GLY A 408 -13.47 -6.86 -5.83
N VAL A 409 -13.39 -5.95 -6.81
CA VAL A 409 -12.93 -6.28 -8.18
C VAL A 409 -11.41 -6.20 -8.34
N VAL A 410 -10.75 -5.48 -7.43
CA VAL A 410 -9.28 -5.40 -7.32
C VAL A 410 -8.83 -5.81 -5.91
N PRO A 411 -7.59 -6.27 -5.74
CA PRO A 411 -7.02 -6.55 -4.43
C PRO A 411 -6.95 -5.29 -3.54
N SER A 412 -7.03 -5.49 -2.23
CA SER A 412 -6.75 -4.44 -1.24
C SER A 412 -5.29 -4.00 -1.34
N LEU A 413 -5.06 -2.71 -1.60
CA LEU A 413 -3.71 -2.18 -1.86
C LEU A 413 -2.78 -2.12 -0.62
N PRO A 414 -3.23 -1.73 0.60
CA PRO A 414 -2.35 -1.56 1.76
C PRO A 414 -1.53 -2.80 2.15
N LEU A 415 -1.97 -3.98 1.74
CA LEU A 415 -1.31 -5.26 2.00
C LEU A 415 -1.00 -6.02 0.70
N LEU A 416 -0.92 -5.29 -0.42
CA LEU A 416 -0.54 -5.82 -1.74
C LEU A 416 -1.41 -7.02 -2.14
N GLY A 417 -2.72 -6.94 -1.87
CA GLY A 417 -3.70 -7.98 -2.11
C GLY A 417 -3.72 -9.13 -1.12
N ALA A 418 -3.13 -8.98 0.07
CA ALA A 418 -3.48 -9.82 1.20
C ALA A 418 -4.60 -9.13 2.01
N GLY A 419 -5.53 -9.91 2.55
CA GLY A 419 -6.62 -9.40 3.37
C GLY A 419 -7.74 -8.66 2.63
N GLY A 420 -8.76 -8.30 3.40
CA GLY A 420 -10.13 -8.05 2.96
C GLY A 420 -10.85 -9.38 2.73
N VAL A 421 -12.13 -9.49 3.13
CA VAL A 421 -13.02 -10.62 2.79
C VAL A 421 -13.36 -10.55 1.29
N ARG A 422 -12.34 -10.72 0.45
CA ARG A 422 -12.40 -10.60 -0.99
C ARG A 422 -11.86 -11.91 -1.51
N GLY A 423 -12.77 -12.86 -1.68
CA GLY A 423 -12.45 -14.16 -2.25
C GLY A 423 -11.72 -13.94 -3.57
N THR A 424 -10.44 -14.31 -3.61
CA THR A 424 -9.72 -14.43 -4.86
C THR A 424 -10.43 -15.49 -5.68
N ARG A 425 -11.23 -15.07 -6.66
CA ARG A 425 -11.61 -15.97 -7.74
C ARG A 425 -10.37 -16.35 -8.56
#